data_AF-A0ABD4XL66-F1
#
_entry.id   AF-A0ABD4XL66-F1
#
_cell.length_a   1.000
_cell.length_b   1.000
_cell.length_c   1.000
_cell.angle_alpha   90.00
_cell.angle_beta   90.00
_cell.angle_gamma   90.00
#
_symmetry.space_group_name_H-M   'P 1'
#
loop_
_entity.id
_entity.type
_entity.pdbx_description
1 polymer ?
#
loop_
_entity_poly.entity_id
_entity_poly.type
_entity_poly.pdbx_seq_one_letter_code
_entity_poly.pdbx_strand_id
1 'polypeptide(L)'
;MSKVLVLYDHNYANVLGRVDAGTLNLSIDKVGLKFTVQVPDTSLGRDVYANVKAGNLKGMSFGFTVAKGGDSWNRMNTKPTRTINKIEKINEISIVSMPAYDDTSVNVTRNFDSFKKYKEQNYRQKVIYYLDHM
;
A
#
# COMPACT_ATOMS: atom_id res chain seq x y z
N MET A 1 14.44 -2.70 5.47
CA MET A 1 13.04 -2.40 5.87
C MET A 1 12.58 -3.30 7.04
N SER A 2 13.43 -3.61 8.01
CA SER A 2 13.17 -4.73 8.95
C SER A 2 12.03 -4.49 9.94
N LYS A 3 11.59 -3.25 10.19
CA LYS A 3 10.61 -2.94 11.26
C LYS A 3 9.36 -2.20 10.77
N VAL A 4 9.02 -2.30 9.48
CA VAL A 4 7.84 -1.59 8.95
C VAL A 4 6.57 -2.25 9.47
N LEU A 5 5.61 -1.42 9.86
CA LEU A 5 4.27 -1.81 10.29
C LEU A 5 3.25 -1.55 9.19
N VAL A 6 2.19 -2.33 9.18
CA VAL A 6 0.93 -1.93 8.56
C VAL A 6 -0.09 -1.64 9.64
N LEU A 7 -0.68 -0.46 9.59
CA LEU A 7 -1.59 0.07 10.61
C LEU A 7 -2.96 0.39 10.01
N TYR A 8 -3.91 0.68 10.89
CA TYR A 8 -5.10 1.42 10.54
C TYR A 8 -4.99 2.86 11.08
N ASP A 9 -5.19 3.83 10.18
CA ASP A 9 -5.28 5.26 10.49
C ASP A 9 -4.04 5.88 11.18
N HIS A 10 -2.83 5.46 10.78
CA HIS A 10 -1.54 5.87 11.37
C HIS A 10 -1.41 5.65 12.88
N ASN A 11 -2.35 4.93 13.49
CA ASN A 11 -2.35 4.70 14.91
C ASN A 11 -1.52 3.46 15.25
N TYR A 12 -0.41 3.66 15.96
CA TYR A 12 0.51 2.59 16.35
C TYR A 12 -0.10 1.58 17.34
N ALA A 13 -1.25 1.88 17.94
CA ALA A 13 -2.04 0.91 18.70
C ALA A 13 -2.86 -0.03 17.78
N ASN A 14 -3.10 0.37 16.53
CA ASN A 14 -3.95 -0.33 15.57
C ASN A 14 -3.13 -1.15 14.57
N VAL A 15 -2.32 -2.09 15.08
CA VAL A 15 -1.42 -2.90 14.26
C VAL A 15 -2.18 -3.99 13.50
N LEU A 16 -1.97 -4.05 12.19
CA LEU A 16 -2.52 -5.08 11.29
C LEU A 16 -1.45 -6.06 10.80
N GLY A 17 -0.16 -5.77 10.98
CA GLY A 17 0.94 -6.65 10.60
C GLY A 17 2.30 -5.97 10.67
N ARG A 18 3.38 -6.76 10.56
CA ARG A 18 4.76 -6.28 10.66
C ARG A 18 5.75 -7.12 9.87
N VAL A 19 6.79 -6.48 9.31
CA VAL A 19 7.81 -7.16 8.48
C VAL A 19 8.63 -8.19 9.28
N ASP A 20 9.18 -7.82 10.44
CA ASP A 20 9.98 -8.75 11.27
C ASP A 20 9.16 -9.89 11.88
N ALA A 21 7.83 -9.75 11.95
CA ALA A 21 6.91 -10.82 12.35
C ALA A 21 6.52 -11.74 11.17
N GLY A 22 6.96 -11.44 9.94
CA GLY A 22 6.63 -12.21 8.73
C GLY A 22 5.18 -12.05 8.25
N THR A 23 4.37 -11.22 8.90
CA THR A 23 2.96 -10.99 8.54
C THR A 23 2.77 -9.88 7.52
N LEU A 24 3.81 -9.08 7.25
CA LEU A 24 3.84 -8.04 6.21
C LEU A 24 5.02 -8.28 5.26
N ASN A 25 4.72 -8.34 3.96
CA ASN A 25 5.70 -8.37 2.89
C ASN A 25 5.65 -7.04 2.11
N LEU A 26 6.82 -6.46 1.83
CA LEU A 26 6.97 -5.24 1.04
C LEU A 26 7.85 -5.52 -0.18
N SER A 27 7.50 -4.93 -1.31
CA SER A 27 8.26 -5.00 -2.56
C SER A 27 8.07 -3.70 -3.34
N ILE A 28 9.04 -3.34 -4.18
CA ILE A 28 8.92 -2.21 -5.10
C ILE A 28 8.72 -2.78 -6.49
N ASP A 29 7.72 -2.30 -7.22
CA ASP A 29 7.52 -2.60 -8.63
C ASP A 29 7.51 -1.32 -9.48
N LYS A 30 7.15 -1.45 -10.77
CA LYS A 30 7.15 -0.32 -11.72
C LYS A 30 6.09 0.74 -11.39
N VAL A 31 5.12 0.45 -10.53
CA VAL A 31 4.06 1.37 -10.10
C VAL A 31 4.46 2.06 -8.79
N GLY A 32 5.01 1.31 -7.84
CA GLY A 32 5.45 1.87 -6.57
C GLY A 32 5.67 0.84 -5.48
N LEU A 33 5.42 1.24 -4.23
CA LEU A 33 5.51 0.35 -3.08
C LEU A 33 4.29 -0.58 -3.04
N LYS A 34 4.54 -1.87 -3.29
CA LYS A 34 3.58 -2.94 -3.15
C LYS A 34 3.73 -3.64 -1.81
N PHE A 35 2.61 -3.95 -1.17
CA PHE A 35 2.60 -4.71 0.07
C PHE A 35 1.62 -5.89 0.04
N THR A 36 1.82 -6.83 0.95
CA THR A 36 0.87 -7.91 1.25
C THR A 36 0.91 -8.16 2.74
N VAL A 37 -0.25 -8.14 3.38
CA VAL A 37 -0.40 -8.38 4.82
C VAL A 37 -1.31 -9.57 5.08
N GLN A 38 -0.92 -10.42 6.02
CA GLN A 38 -1.79 -11.40 6.65
C GLN A 38 -2.48 -10.71 7.84
N VAL A 39 -3.71 -10.24 7.60
CA VAL A 39 -4.49 -9.53 8.62
C VAL A 39 -4.82 -10.50 9.77
N PRO A 40 -4.50 -10.17 11.03
CA PRO A 40 -4.77 -11.06 12.16
C PRO A 40 -6.28 -11.16 12.42
N ASP A 41 -6.70 -12.30 12.98
CA ASP A 41 -8.11 -12.54 13.35
C ASP A 41 -8.51 -11.85 14.67
N THR A 42 -8.28 -10.54 14.74
CA THR A 42 -8.72 -9.67 15.85
C THR A 42 -10.00 -8.94 15.45
N SER A 43 -10.71 -8.32 16.41
CA SER A 43 -11.87 -7.48 16.08
C SER A 43 -11.49 -6.38 15.09
N LEU A 44 -10.42 -5.62 15.37
CA LEU A 44 -9.88 -4.62 14.45
C LEU A 44 -9.55 -5.21 13.07
N GLY A 45 -8.87 -6.36 13.02
CA GLY A 45 -8.49 -7.00 11.75
C GLY A 45 -9.71 -7.40 10.92
N ARG A 46 -10.73 -7.99 11.55
CA ARG A 46 -12.00 -8.34 10.89
C ARG A 46 -12.76 -7.10 10.43
N ASP A 47 -12.80 -6.06 11.24
CA ASP A 47 -13.50 -4.81 10.91
C ASP A 47 -12.83 -4.09 9.73
N VAL A 48 -11.49 -4.00 9.74
CA VAL A 48 -10.74 -3.42 8.62
C VAL A 48 -10.90 -4.26 7.36
N TYR A 49 -10.79 -5.59 7.45
CA TYR A 49 -11.00 -6.49 6.32
C TYR A 49 -12.41 -6.31 5.71
N ALA A 50 -13.44 -6.28 6.55
CA ALA A 50 -14.82 -6.13 6.13
C ALA A 50 -15.06 -4.77 5.45
N ASN A 51 -14.51 -3.69 6.01
CA ASN A 51 -14.63 -2.36 5.44
C ASN A 51 -13.87 -2.19 4.12
N VAL A 52 -12.69 -2.79 3.97
CA VAL A 52 -11.99 -2.80 2.68
C VAL A 52 -12.78 -3.60 1.64
N LYS A 53 -13.30 -4.78 2.02
CA LYS A 53 -14.13 -5.60 1.13
C LYS A 53 -15.41 -4.88 0.69
N ALA A 54 -16.01 -4.08 1.57
CA ALA A 54 -17.18 -3.27 1.27
C ALA A 54 -16.85 -2.01 0.44
N GLY A 55 -15.58 -1.63 0.32
CA GLY A 55 -15.14 -0.40 -0.37
C GLY A 55 -15.18 0.86 0.50
N ASN A 56 -15.50 0.74 1.79
CA ASN A 56 -15.48 1.85 2.76
C ASN A 56 -14.06 2.33 3.05
N LEU A 57 -13.10 1.41 3.05
CA LEU A 57 -11.68 1.70 3.18
C LEU A 57 -10.97 1.32 1.87
N LYS A 58 -10.48 2.33 1.15
CA LYS A 58 -9.83 2.15 -0.16
C LYS A 58 -8.47 2.85 -0.29
N GLY A 59 -8.16 3.77 0.63
CA GLY A 59 -6.94 4.57 0.60
C GLY A 59 -5.78 3.92 1.33
N MET A 60 -4.57 4.25 0.89
CA MET A 60 -3.35 4.04 1.67
C MET A 60 -2.64 5.34 1.96
N SER A 61 -1.86 5.32 3.03
CA SER A 61 -0.86 6.32 3.34
C SER A 61 0.41 5.63 3.85
N PHE A 62 1.51 6.36 3.93
CA PHE A 62 2.77 5.84 4.43
C PHE A 62 3.58 6.92 5.13
N GLY A 63 4.07 6.60 6.32
CA GLY A 63 4.97 7.44 7.10
C GLY A 63 6.41 7.13 6.73
N PHE A 64 7.16 8.16 6.34
CA PHE A 64 8.57 8.02 5.95
C PHE A 64 9.44 9.14 6.49
N THR A 65 10.73 8.86 6.58
CA THR A 65 11.79 9.82 6.90
C THR A 65 12.56 10.13 5.62
N VAL A 66 12.73 11.41 5.33
CA VAL A 66 13.53 11.90 4.19
C VAL A 66 15.01 11.86 4.58
N ALA A 67 15.86 11.37 3.68
CA ALA A 67 17.31 11.43 3.91
C ALA A 67 17.80 12.88 3.99
N LYS A 68 18.92 13.14 4.68
CA LYS A 68 19.54 14.47 4.67
C LYS A 68 19.83 14.91 3.24
N GLY A 69 19.33 16.09 2.84
CA GLY A 69 19.41 16.59 1.46
C GLY A 69 18.55 15.81 0.45
N GLY A 70 17.64 14.97 0.92
CA GLY A 70 16.77 14.12 0.13
C GLY A 70 15.47 14.79 -0.32
N ASP A 71 15.29 16.08 -0.07
CA ASP A 71 14.16 16.87 -0.54
C ASP A 71 14.59 18.23 -1.07
N SER A 72 13.70 18.82 -1.86
CA SER A 72 13.83 20.17 -2.38
C SER A 72 12.48 20.85 -2.35
N TRP A 73 12.49 22.17 -2.16
CA TRP A 73 11.29 22.99 -2.17
C TRP A 73 11.32 23.92 -3.36
N ASN A 74 10.21 24.01 -4.09
CA ASN A 74 10.04 24.95 -5.17
C ASN A 74 8.81 25.82 -4.94
N ARG A 75 8.94 27.12 -5.22
CA ARG A 75 7.87 28.11 -5.18
C ARG A 75 7.56 28.57 -6.61
N MET A 76 7.10 27.65 -7.48
CA MET A 76 6.67 28.02 -8.83
C MET A 76 5.27 28.65 -8.86
N ASN A 77 4.42 28.39 -7.85
CA ASN A 77 3.04 28.88 -7.75
C ASN A 77 2.72 29.41 -6.33
N THR A 78 1.50 29.88 -6.08
CA THR A 78 1.00 30.34 -4.76
C THR A 78 1.04 29.28 -3.65
N LYS A 79 1.38 28.02 -3.99
CA LYS A 79 1.57 26.93 -3.03
C LYS A 79 3.00 26.37 -3.12
N PRO A 80 3.75 26.30 -2.01
CA PRO A 80 5.06 25.67 -2.00
C PRO A 80 4.93 24.18 -2.31
N THR A 81 5.73 23.69 -3.26
CA THR A 81 5.79 22.27 -3.64
C THR A 81 7.06 21.66 -3.07
N ARG A 82 6.93 20.51 -2.39
CA ARG A 82 8.06 19.73 -1.88
C ARG A 82 8.26 18.51 -2.77
N THR A 83 9.45 18.36 -3.33
CA THR A 83 9.85 17.15 -4.05
C THR A 83 10.73 16.30 -3.16
N ILE A 84 10.33 15.05 -2.91
CA ILE A 84 11.12 14.07 -2.17
C ILE A 84 11.96 13.27 -3.18
N ASN A 85 13.26 13.52 -3.18
CA ASN A 85 14.24 12.88 -4.07
C ASN A 85 14.81 11.58 -3.46
N LYS A 86 14.87 11.49 -2.13
CA LYS A 86 15.43 10.32 -1.43
C LYS A 86 14.77 10.07 -0.07
N ILE A 87 14.13 8.92 0.05
CA ILE A 87 13.60 8.39 1.32
C ILE A 87 14.72 7.62 2.02
N GLU A 88 14.95 7.94 3.30
CA GLU A 88 15.88 7.19 4.15
C GLU A 88 15.23 5.92 4.69
N LYS A 89 13.98 6.05 5.17
CA LYS A 89 13.28 4.95 5.83
C LYS A 89 11.78 5.09 5.69
N ILE A 90 11.12 3.97 5.41
CA ILE A 90 9.67 3.81 5.61
C ILE A 90 9.48 3.31 7.04
N ASN A 91 8.62 3.98 7.80
CA ASN A 91 8.32 3.64 9.19
C ASN A 91 7.07 2.76 9.26
N GLU A 92 6.02 3.16 8.55
CA GLU A 92 4.74 2.45 8.49
C GLU A 92 4.01 2.70 7.17
N ILE A 93 3.09 1.81 6.86
CA ILE A 93 2.03 2.01 5.87
C ILE A 93 0.68 1.88 6.58
N SER A 94 -0.32 2.64 6.16
CA SER A 94 -1.62 2.67 6.83
C SER A 94 -2.77 2.54 5.85
N ILE A 95 -3.73 1.68 6.19
CA ILE A 95 -5.07 1.70 5.58
C ILE A 95 -5.82 2.88 6.18
N VAL A 96 -6.36 3.75 5.33
CA VAL A 96 -6.99 5.01 5.75
C VAL A 96 -8.30 5.23 5.02
N SER A 97 -9.24 5.90 5.68
CA SER A 97 -10.53 6.32 5.08
C SER A 97 -10.34 7.47 4.10
N MET A 98 -9.43 8.40 4.41
CA MET A 98 -9.08 9.56 3.60
C MET A 98 -7.57 9.52 3.30
N PRO A 99 -7.16 9.04 2.12
CA PRO A 99 -5.75 9.02 1.76
C PRO A 99 -5.23 10.42 1.51
N ALA A 100 -3.96 10.66 1.88
CA ALA A 100 -3.24 11.87 1.47
C ALA A 100 -2.83 11.82 -0.02
N TYR A 101 -2.92 10.65 -0.66
CA TYR A 101 -2.51 10.38 -2.04
C TYR A 101 -3.64 9.65 -2.80
N ASP A 102 -4.22 10.31 -3.79
CA ASP A 102 -5.34 9.77 -4.57
C ASP A 102 -4.96 8.52 -5.40
N ASP A 103 -3.68 8.37 -5.75
CA ASP A 103 -3.15 7.25 -6.56
C ASP A 103 -2.87 5.97 -5.74
N THR A 104 -3.44 5.84 -4.55
CA THR A 104 -3.28 4.64 -3.71
C THR A 104 -4.52 3.75 -3.73
N SER A 105 -4.32 2.43 -3.76
CA SER A 105 -5.43 1.48 -3.72
C SER A 105 -5.13 0.28 -2.81
N VAL A 106 -6.15 -0.16 -2.07
CA VAL A 106 -6.13 -1.39 -1.26
C VAL A 106 -7.11 -2.39 -1.84
N ASN A 107 -6.69 -3.65 -1.93
CA ASN A 107 -7.55 -4.75 -2.32
C ASN A 107 -7.38 -5.90 -1.32
N VAL A 108 -8.46 -6.64 -1.06
CA VAL A 108 -8.48 -7.71 -0.05
C VAL A 108 -9.01 -9.00 -0.66
N THR A 109 -8.43 -10.13 -0.25
CA THR A 109 -8.84 -11.48 -0.69
C THR A 109 -8.76 -12.49 0.47
N ARG A 110 -9.62 -13.51 0.42
CA ARG A 110 -9.70 -14.60 1.41
C ARG A 110 -8.70 -15.73 1.14
N ASN A 111 -8.22 -15.87 -0.09
CA ASN A 111 -7.21 -16.86 -0.48
C ASN A 111 -6.20 -16.19 -1.43
N PHE A 112 -5.00 -15.94 -0.92
CA PHE A 112 -3.96 -15.21 -1.64
C PHE A 112 -3.48 -15.96 -2.89
N ASP A 113 -3.33 -17.29 -2.82
CA ASP A 113 -2.89 -18.10 -3.96
C ASP A 113 -3.93 -18.11 -5.09
N SER A 114 -5.20 -18.23 -4.73
CA SER A 114 -6.30 -18.15 -5.69
C SER A 114 -6.39 -16.76 -6.34
N PHE A 115 -6.16 -15.70 -5.56
CA PHE A 115 -6.11 -14.33 -6.09
C PHE A 115 -4.92 -14.09 -7.00
N LYS A 116 -3.75 -14.62 -6.65
CA LYS A 116 -2.54 -14.51 -7.48
C LYS A 116 -2.76 -15.21 -8.83
N LYS A 117 -3.32 -16.42 -8.81
CA LYS A 117 -3.73 -17.17 -10.02
C LYS A 117 -4.77 -16.40 -10.83
N TYR A 118 -5.80 -15.84 -10.19
CA TYR A 118 -6.82 -15.02 -10.86
C TYR A 118 -6.24 -13.78 -11.55
N LYS A 119 -5.31 -13.06 -10.90
CA LYS A 119 -4.64 -11.90 -11.51
C LYS A 119 -3.74 -12.32 -12.67
N GLU A 120 -2.98 -13.39 -12.53
CA GLU A 120 -2.12 -13.92 -13.60
C GLU A 120 -2.95 -14.38 -14.81
N GLN A 121 -4.05 -15.10 -14.59
CA GLN A 121 -4.97 -15.54 -15.64
C GLN A 121 -5.61 -14.34 -16.36
N ASN A 122 -6.14 -13.35 -15.63
CA ASN A 122 -6.72 -12.16 -16.25
C ASN A 122 -5.70 -11.34 -17.05
N TYR A 123 -4.47 -11.21 -16.54
CA TYR A 123 -3.41 -10.52 -17.27
C TYR A 123 -3.07 -11.26 -18.57
N ARG A 124 -2.90 -12.59 -18.51
CA ARG A 124 -2.68 -13.42 -19.70
C ARG A 124 -3.83 -13.30 -20.70
N GLN A 125 -5.08 -13.32 -20.24
CA GLN A 125 -6.23 -13.20 -21.12
C GLN A 125 -6.30 -11.83 -21.82
N LYS A 126 -5.97 -10.75 -21.10
CA LYS A 126 -5.84 -9.40 -21.70
C LYS A 126 -4.75 -9.34 -22.76
N VAL A 127 -3.60 -9.96 -22.51
CA VAL A 127 -2.48 -9.98 -23.46
C VAL A 127 -2.85 -10.78 -24.71
N ILE A 128 -3.45 -11.96 -24.56
CA ILE A 128 -3.93 -12.79 -25.69
C ILE A 128 -4.94 -12.01 -26.54
N TYR A 129 -5.94 -11.40 -25.91
CA TYR A 129 -6.91 -10.55 -26.60
C TYR A 129 -6.22 -9.44 -27.41
N TYR A 130 -5.22 -8.77 -26.83
CA TYR A 130 -4.49 -7.70 -27.51
C TYR A 130 -3.65 -8.20 -28.69
N LEU A 131 -3.06 -9.41 -28.59
CA LEU A 131 -2.25 -9.99 -29.64
C LEU A 131 -3.10 -10.55 -30.80
N ASP A 132 -4.29 -11.06 -30.52
CA ASP A 132 -5.22 -11.61 -31.52
C ASP A 132 -5.98 -10.53 -32.31
N HIS A 133 -6.00 -9.28 -31.82
CA HIS A 133 -6.71 -8.16 -32.45
C HIS A 133 -5.75 -7.09 -33.02
N MET A 134 -4.48 -7.45 -33.25
CA MET A 134 -3.54 -6.74 -34.12
C MET A 134 -3.48 -7.39 -35.49
#